data_AF-A0A506RET9-F1
#
_entry.id   AF-A0A506RET9-F1
#
_cell.length_a   1.000
_cell.length_b   1.000
_cell.length_c   1.000
_cell.angle_alpha   90.00
_cell.angle_beta   90.00
_cell.angle_gamma   90.00
#
_symmetry.space_group_name_H-M   'P 1'
#
loop_
_entity.id
_entity.type
_entity.pdbx_description
1 polymer ?
#
loop_
_entity_poly.entity_id
_entity_poly.type
_entity_poly.pdbx_seq_one_letter_code
_entity_poly.pdbx_strand_id
1 'polypeptide(L)'
;MRSQKVKVRHCLIGLTAVSVLLSTQLQASNQEDSQAANTEEEVENITVTGRAGDAAMQAFNAGEFALAEMKFKENEQCALRVERNRQAFVEGVRESQISQEVNGGGVNTGSSMTDSNAARVEGNSSMNAIAAKTQKNEDKVRENTCENRAFQIYMTGMSQLQLGRAEDAESSFERAVALSQIQYDAHYRLALMKLLRQDKEGAADHLDAINTILKRCYDCEARDEIVRISDFLQKAVDGKIKLN
;
A
#
# COMPACT_ATOMS: atom_id res chain seq x y z
N MET A 1 8.14 -36.96 -21.39
CA MET A 1 7.88 -36.60 -19.98
C MET A 1 6.61 -37.30 -19.54
N ARG A 2 6.69 -38.20 -18.55
CA ARG A 2 5.59 -39.08 -18.12
C ARG A 2 4.67 -38.33 -17.14
N SER A 3 3.40 -38.22 -17.49
CA SER A 3 2.33 -37.64 -16.68
C SER A 3 1.94 -38.62 -15.57
N GLN A 4 2.14 -38.23 -14.31
CA GLN A 4 1.63 -38.96 -13.14
C GLN A 4 0.28 -38.38 -12.72
N LYS A 5 -0.76 -39.22 -12.74
CA LYS A 5 -2.08 -38.91 -12.18
C LYS A 5 -2.07 -39.20 -10.68
N VAL A 6 -2.26 -38.17 -9.87
CA VAL A 6 -2.42 -38.29 -8.41
C VAL A 6 -3.89 -38.60 -8.11
N LYS A 7 -4.15 -39.73 -7.43
CA LYS A 7 -5.45 -40.12 -6.88
C LYS A 7 -5.59 -39.51 -5.49
N VAL A 8 -6.48 -38.53 -5.33
CA VAL A 8 -6.87 -38.00 -4.02
C VAL A 8 -8.04 -38.83 -3.48
N ARG A 9 -7.81 -39.51 -2.35
CA ARG A 9 -8.84 -40.25 -1.61
C ARG A 9 -9.67 -39.28 -0.79
N HIS A 10 -10.98 -39.28 -1.00
CA HIS A 10 -11.94 -38.55 -0.19
C HIS A 10 -12.11 -39.27 1.15
N CYS A 11 -11.84 -38.56 2.24
CA CYS A 11 -12.16 -39.01 3.59
C CYS A 11 -13.55 -38.48 3.93
N LEU A 12 -14.57 -39.33 3.83
CA LEU A 12 -15.89 -39.10 4.40
C LEU A 12 -15.77 -39.24 5.92
N ILE A 13 -15.97 -38.16 6.67
CA ILE A 13 -16.16 -38.22 8.12
C ILE A 13 -17.53 -37.60 8.45
N GLY A 14 -18.46 -38.51 8.78
CA GLY A 14 -19.39 -38.40 9.90
C GLY A 14 -20.21 -37.12 10.05
N LEU A 15 -21.33 -37.06 9.34
CA LEU A 15 -22.48 -36.23 9.71
C LEU A 15 -23.12 -36.83 10.98
N THR A 16 -23.07 -36.13 12.11
CA THR A 16 -23.92 -36.44 13.27
C THR A 16 -25.06 -35.42 13.31
N ALA A 17 -26.26 -35.91 13.03
CA ALA A 17 -27.50 -35.16 13.13
C ALA A 17 -27.86 -34.99 14.61
N VAL A 18 -27.89 -33.75 15.09
CA VAL A 18 -28.53 -33.38 16.36
C VAL A 18 -29.81 -32.64 16.02
N SER A 19 -30.92 -33.37 16.04
CA SER A 19 -32.27 -32.81 16.01
C SER A 19 -32.59 -32.21 17.37
N VAL A 20 -32.66 -30.88 17.45
CA VAL A 20 -33.37 -30.18 18.53
C VAL A 20 -34.69 -29.67 17.98
N LEU A 21 -35.76 -30.34 18.39
CA LEU A 21 -37.12 -29.83 18.36
C LEU A 21 -37.25 -28.80 19.48
N LEU A 22 -37.55 -27.54 19.17
CA LEU A 22 -38.11 -26.62 20.16
C LEU A 22 -39.18 -25.73 19.51
N SER A 23 -40.42 -26.16 19.74
CA SER A 23 -41.67 -25.45 19.92
C SER A 23 -41.74 -23.96 19.57
N THR A 24 -42.61 -23.69 18.59
CA THR A 24 -43.31 -22.42 18.37
C THR A 24 -44.10 -21.96 19.60
N GLN A 25 -43.92 -20.72 20.03
CA GLN A 25 -44.95 -19.93 20.71
C GLN A 25 -45.22 -18.68 19.89
N LEU A 26 -46.44 -18.63 19.36
CA LEU A 26 -47.08 -17.46 18.77
C LEU A 26 -47.45 -16.52 19.94
N GLN A 27 -46.80 -15.36 20.02
CA GLN A 27 -47.31 -14.24 20.79
C GLN A 27 -47.56 -13.07 19.84
N ALA A 28 -48.84 -12.80 19.63
CA ALA A 28 -49.32 -11.57 19.06
C ALA A 28 -49.27 -10.50 20.14
N SER A 29 -48.48 -9.45 19.93
CA SER A 29 -48.54 -8.23 20.71
C SER A 29 -48.16 -7.03 19.86
N ASN A 30 -49.13 -6.14 19.72
CA ASN A 30 -49.04 -4.69 19.63
C ASN A 30 -48.04 -4.09 18.64
N GLN A 31 -48.65 -3.57 17.58
CA GLN A 31 -48.14 -2.58 16.66
C GLN A 31 -48.01 -1.23 17.40
N GLU A 32 -46.83 -0.97 17.96
CA GLU A 32 -46.37 0.38 18.27
C GLU A 32 -45.39 0.81 17.19
N ASP A 33 -45.61 2.01 16.65
CA ASP A 33 -44.75 2.72 15.70
C ASP A 33 -43.32 2.86 16.26
N SER A 34 -42.52 1.83 16.06
CA SER A 34 -41.08 1.92 16.16
C SER A 34 -40.57 2.31 14.78
N GLN A 35 -40.36 3.62 14.57
CA GLN A 35 -39.35 4.09 13.64
C GLN A 35 -37.99 3.62 14.18
N ALA A 36 -37.72 2.33 14.01
CA ALA A 36 -36.39 1.78 14.11
C ALA A 36 -35.62 2.45 12.97
N ALA A 37 -34.82 3.44 13.35
CA ALA A 37 -33.70 3.88 12.55
C ALA A 37 -32.89 2.61 12.26
N ASN A 38 -33.05 2.07 11.06
CA ASN A 38 -32.12 1.14 10.45
C ASN A 38 -30.80 1.90 10.33
N THR A 39 -30.06 1.99 11.43
CA THR A 39 -28.60 1.98 11.39
C THR A 39 -28.23 0.62 10.84
N GLU A 40 -28.37 0.46 9.53
CA GLU A 40 -27.56 -0.51 8.79
C GLU A 40 -26.13 -0.19 9.21
N GLU A 41 -25.52 -1.08 9.99
CA GLU A 41 -24.09 -0.99 10.30
C GLU A 41 -23.38 -0.93 8.95
N GLU A 42 -22.93 0.27 8.58
CA GLU A 42 -22.17 0.53 7.37
C GLU A 42 -20.84 -0.21 7.53
N VAL A 43 -20.82 -1.47 7.12
CA VAL A 43 -19.60 -2.28 7.05
C VAL A 43 -18.66 -1.51 6.12
N GLU A 44 -17.57 -0.98 6.69
CA GLU A 44 -16.56 -0.21 5.98
C GLU A 44 -16.01 -1.09 4.83
N ASN A 45 -16.53 -0.88 3.62
CA ASN A 45 -16.07 -1.57 2.43
C ASN A 45 -14.74 -0.94 2.01
N ILE A 46 -13.65 -1.61 2.38
CA ILE A 46 -12.30 -1.21 2.00
C ILE A 46 -12.15 -1.41 0.48
N THR A 47 -12.34 -0.33 -0.26
CA THR A 47 -12.20 -0.36 -1.73
C THR A 47 -10.75 -0.07 -2.08
N VAL A 48 -9.98 -1.11 -2.40
CA VAL A 48 -8.59 -0.93 -2.82
C VAL A 48 -8.52 -0.82 -4.34
N THR A 49 -8.25 0.39 -4.85
CA THR A 49 -8.11 0.67 -6.28
C THR A 49 -6.68 0.35 -6.76
N GLY A 50 -6.46 -0.92 -7.13
CA GLY A 50 -5.22 -1.34 -7.80
C GLY A 50 -5.29 -1.16 -9.31
N ARG A 51 -4.15 -0.93 -9.99
CA ARG A 51 -4.08 -1.12 -11.45
C ARG A 51 -4.43 -2.58 -11.76
N ALA A 52 -5.39 -2.79 -12.65
CA ALA A 52 -5.76 -4.11 -13.14
C ALA A 52 -4.50 -4.85 -13.64
N GLY A 53 -4.12 -5.93 -12.96
CA GLY A 53 -2.95 -6.73 -13.30
C GLY A 53 -1.95 -6.95 -12.16
N ASP A 54 -1.89 -6.15 -11.11
CA ASP A 54 -0.91 -6.42 -10.04
C ASP A 54 -1.20 -7.76 -9.34
N ALA A 55 -0.23 -8.68 -9.35
CA ALA A 55 -0.35 -10.00 -8.72
C ALA A 55 -0.61 -9.88 -7.21
N ALA A 56 -0.05 -8.85 -6.55
CA ALA A 56 -0.27 -8.60 -5.14
C ALA A 56 -1.73 -8.21 -4.86
N MET A 57 -2.27 -7.28 -5.65
CA MET A 57 -3.67 -6.85 -5.55
C MET A 57 -4.65 -7.97 -5.91
N GLN A 58 -4.34 -8.78 -6.93
CA GLN A 58 -5.16 -9.95 -7.27
C GLN A 58 -5.23 -10.94 -6.12
N ALA A 59 -4.08 -11.28 -5.51
CA ALA A 59 -4.04 -12.16 -4.33
C ALA A 59 -4.81 -11.56 -3.15
N PHE A 60 -4.68 -10.25 -2.90
CA PHE A 60 -5.40 -9.56 -1.84
C PHE A 60 -6.92 -9.64 -2.04
N ASN A 61 -7.39 -9.30 -3.25
CA ASN A 61 -8.81 -9.32 -3.60
C ASN A 61 -9.39 -10.74 -3.63
N ALA A 62 -8.57 -11.76 -3.88
CA ALA A 62 -8.95 -13.17 -3.80
C ALA A 62 -9.02 -13.71 -2.35
N GLY A 63 -8.66 -12.91 -1.35
CA GLY A 63 -8.56 -13.34 0.05
C GLY A 63 -7.33 -14.21 0.35
N GLU A 64 -6.38 -14.30 -0.59
CA GLU A 64 -5.11 -15.02 -0.42
C GLU A 64 -4.08 -14.14 0.28
N PHE A 65 -4.40 -13.66 1.49
CA PHE A 65 -3.63 -12.61 2.16
C PHE A 65 -2.17 -12.97 2.43
N ALA A 66 -1.85 -14.25 2.64
CA ALA A 66 -0.46 -14.70 2.81
C ALA A 66 0.35 -14.55 1.50
N LEU A 67 -0.27 -14.86 0.36
CA LEU A 67 0.33 -14.64 -0.96
C LEU A 67 0.43 -13.13 -1.26
N ALA A 68 -0.63 -12.38 -0.95
CA ALA A 68 -0.65 -10.93 -1.11
C ALA A 68 0.49 -10.26 -0.35
N GLU A 69 0.70 -10.61 0.92
CA GLU A 69 1.81 -10.09 1.74
C GLU A 69 3.17 -10.36 1.09
N MET A 70 3.41 -11.60 0.63
CA MET A 70 4.65 -11.95 -0.07
C MET A 70 4.85 -11.05 -1.30
N LYS A 71 3.80 -10.87 -2.10
CA LYS A 71 3.85 -10.08 -3.33
C LYS A 71 4.02 -8.58 -3.08
N PHE A 72 3.36 -8.02 -2.05
CA PHE A 72 3.60 -6.64 -1.63
C PHE A 72 5.05 -6.43 -1.13
N LYS A 73 5.66 -7.41 -0.45
CA LYS A 73 7.08 -7.34 -0.07
C LYS A 73 8.00 -7.41 -1.30
N GLU A 74 7.69 -8.22 -2.30
CA GLU A 74 8.43 -8.23 -3.58
C GLU A 74 8.35 -6.86 -4.27
N ASN A 75 7.15 -6.25 -4.32
CA ASN A 75 6.94 -4.91 -4.85
C ASN A 75 7.68 -3.84 -4.03
N GLU A 76 7.74 -3.94 -2.70
CA GLU A 76 8.52 -3.06 -1.83
C GLU A 76 10.00 -3.07 -2.22
N GLN A 77 10.59 -4.26 -2.41
CA GLN A 77 12.00 -4.40 -2.81
C GLN A 77 12.26 -3.85 -4.21
N CYS A 78 11.30 -4.00 -5.12
CA CYS A 78 11.41 -3.37 -6.43
C CYS A 78 11.38 -1.84 -6.33
N ALA A 79 10.43 -1.27 -5.57
CA ALA A 79 10.33 0.17 -5.35
C ALA A 79 11.61 0.74 -4.72
N LEU A 80 12.18 0.06 -3.72
CA LEU A 80 13.45 0.44 -3.11
C LEU A 80 14.62 0.47 -4.12
N ARG A 81 14.65 -0.47 -5.07
CA ARG A 81 15.66 -0.47 -6.13
C ARG A 81 15.51 0.74 -7.05
N VAL A 82 14.28 1.08 -7.41
CA VAL A 82 13.98 2.27 -8.22
C VAL A 82 14.40 3.55 -7.49
N GLU A 83 14.08 3.66 -6.19
CA GLU A 83 14.50 4.79 -5.35
C GLU A 83 16.02 4.95 -5.30
N ARG A 84 16.76 3.87 -5.05
CA ARG A 84 18.23 3.88 -5.02
C ARG A 84 18.85 4.26 -6.36
N ASN A 85 18.32 3.73 -7.46
CA ASN A 85 18.79 4.09 -8.79
C ASN A 85 18.54 5.57 -9.09
N ARG A 86 17.38 6.10 -8.67
CA ARG A 86 17.05 7.52 -8.81
C ARG A 86 18.00 8.40 -7.98
N GLN A 87 18.27 8.02 -6.74
CA GLN A 87 19.18 8.75 -5.86
C GLN A 87 20.60 8.78 -6.45
N ALA A 88 21.14 7.63 -6.86
CA ALA A 88 22.46 7.54 -7.48
C ALA A 88 22.56 8.39 -8.75
N PHE A 89 21.48 8.46 -9.55
CA PHE A 89 21.41 9.35 -10.70
C PHE A 89 21.48 10.84 -10.31
N VAL A 90 20.72 11.27 -9.30
CA VAL A 90 20.73 12.66 -8.81
C VAL A 90 22.10 13.05 -8.26
N GLU A 91 22.73 12.15 -7.50
CA GLU A 91 24.08 12.34 -6.97
C GLU A 91 25.11 12.48 -8.09
N GLY A 92 25.07 11.61 -9.10
CA GLY A 92 25.97 11.70 -10.26
C GLY A 92 25.79 13.00 -11.06
N VAL A 93 24.55 13.48 -11.24
CA VAL A 93 24.30 14.78 -11.89
C VAL A 93 24.87 15.92 -11.05
N ARG A 94 24.66 15.92 -9.73
CA ARG A 94 25.17 16.94 -8.81
C ARG A 94 26.71 16.99 -8.82
N GLU A 95 27.38 15.84 -8.78
CA GLU A 95 28.85 15.76 -8.83
C GLU A 95 29.41 16.29 -10.16
N SER A 96 28.73 16.03 -11.27
CA SER A 96 29.15 16.52 -12.59
C SER A 96 29.06 18.05 -12.71
N GLN A 97 28.04 18.68 -12.10
CA GLN A 97 27.88 20.14 -12.08
C GLN A 97 28.96 20.81 -11.23
N ILE A 98 29.23 20.27 -10.04
CA ILE A 98 30.28 20.78 -9.15
C ILE A 98 31.65 20.71 -9.85
N SER A 99 31.93 19.61 -10.57
CA SER A 99 33.20 19.44 -11.28
C SER A 99 33.40 20.45 -12.41
N GLN A 100 32.32 20.92 -13.06
CA GLN A 100 32.40 21.95 -14.11
C GLN A 100 32.63 23.35 -13.54
N GLU A 101 32.07 23.67 -12.37
CA GLU A 101 32.28 24.96 -11.71
C GLU A 101 33.69 25.08 -11.12
N VAL A 102 34.20 24.02 -10.47
CA VAL A 102 35.53 24.03 -9.86
C VAL A 102 36.65 24.07 -10.91
N ASN A 103 36.46 23.47 -12.08
CA ASN A 103 37.44 23.51 -13.18
C ASN A 103 37.16 24.60 -14.23
N GLY A 104 36.05 25.33 -14.13
CA GLY A 104 35.73 26.48 -15.00
C GLY A 104 36.51 27.75 -14.66
N GLY A 105 37.17 27.78 -13.50
CA GLY A 105 38.09 28.83 -13.05
C GLY A 105 39.51 28.65 -13.57
N GLY A 106 39.68 28.55 -14.89
CA GLY A 106 40.96 28.82 -15.57
C GLY A 106 41.97 27.67 -15.59
N VAL A 107 41.98 26.92 -16.70
CA VAL A 107 43.24 26.49 -17.32
C VAL A 107 43.12 26.59 -18.85
N ASN A 108 43.49 27.76 -19.37
CA ASN A 108 44.06 27.87 -20.71
C ASN A 108 45.45 27.20 -20.67
N THR A 109 45.52 25.88 -20.85
CA THR A 109 46.76 25.22 -21.28
C THR A 109 46.54 24.71 -22.68
N GLY A 110 46.89 25.56 -23.65
CA GLY A 110 47.17 25.13 -25.00
C GLY A 110 48.34 24.15 -24.96
N SER A 111 48.10 22.94 -25.47
CA SER A 111 49.04 21.93 -25.97
C SER A 111 48.25 20.65 -26.11
N SER A 112 48.35 19.80 -27.12
CA SER A 112 49.04 19.78 -28.40
C SER A 112 48.41 18.56 -29.07
N MET A 113 48.17 18.62 -30.37
CA MET A 113 47.82 17.44 -31.15
C MET A 113 48.96 16.40 -31.13
N THR A 114 48.59 15.14 -31.37
CA THR A 114 49.38 13.90 -31.65
C THR A 114 49.03 12.82 -30.62
N ASP A 115 48.72 11.57 -30.95
CA ASP A 115 48.45 10.89 -32.20
C ASP A 115 47.78 9.55 -31.82
N SER A 116 46.80 9.14 -32.61
CA SER A 116 46.54 7.74 -32.98
C SER A 116 46.65 6.62 -31.92
N ASN A 117 45.51 6.16 -31.39
CA ASN A 117 45.04 4.80 -31.71
C ASN A 117 43.57 4.55 -31.35
N ALA A 118 42.90 3.94 -32.31
CA ALA A 118 41.47 3.73 -32.39
C ALA A 118 40.94 2.74 -31.33
N ALA A 119 40.09 3.24 -30.44
CA ALA A 119 38.90 2.55 -29.99
C ALA A 119 37.79 3.62 -29.91
N ARG A 120 37.16 3.89 -31.05
CA ARG A 120 35.94 4.70 -31.12
C ARG A 120 34.86 3.97 -30.32
N VAL A 121 34.74 4.32 -29.05
CA VAL A 121 33.52 4.08 -28.28
C VAL A 121 32.54 5.13 -28.81
N GLU A 122 31.59 4.68 -29.64
CA GLU A 122 30.45 5.48 -30.11
C GLU A 122 29.63 5.94 -28.90
N GLY A 123 30.04 7.07 -28.33
CA GLY A 123 29.28 7.83 -27.36
C GLY A 123 28.12 8.53 -28.04
N ASN A 124 26.98 8.55 -27.35
CA ASN A 124 25.77 9.34 -27.64
C ASN A 124 24.73 8.76 -28.60
N SER A 125 24.35 7.49 -28.46
CA SER A 125 23.05 7.00 -28.96
C SER A 125 22.27 6.09 -27.99
N SER A 126 22.81 5.80 -26.79
CA SER A 126 22.23 4.80 -25.87
C SER A 126 21.18 5.32 -24.87
N MET A 127 20.78 6.60 -24.93
CA MET A 127 19.71 7.12 -24.06
C MET A 127 18.30 6.86 -24.63
N ASN A 128 18.15 6.75 -25.96
CA ASN A 128 16.85 6.43 -26.60
C ASN A 128 16.57 4.92 -26.74
N ALA A 129 17.58 4.05 -26.61
CA ALA A 129 17.40 2.61 -26.76
C ALA A 129 16.73 1.94 -25.55
N ILE A 130 16.77 2.57 -24.37
CA ILE A 130 16.11 2.07 -23.15
C ILE A 130 14.62 2.49 -23.13
N ALA A 131 14.27 3.62 -23.76
CA ALA A 131 12.89 4.07 -23.89
C ALA A 131 12.11 3.31 -24.99
N ALA A 132 12.79 2.82 -26.03
CA ALA A 132 12.14 2.27 -27.23
C ALA A 132 11.78 0.77 -27.18
N LYS A 133 12.23 0.00 -26.18
CA LYS A 133 11.94 -1.46 -26.09
C LYS A 133 10.74 -1.83 -25.21
N THR A 134 10.05 -0.85 -24.61
CA THR A 134 8.96 -1.10 -23.65
C THR A 134 7.57 -1.15 -24.32
N GLN A 135 7.45 -0.95 -25.63
CA GLN A 135 6.15 -0.73 -26.29
C GLN A 135 5.56 -1.92 -27.06
N LYS A 136 5.97 -3.18 -26.83
CA LYS A 136 5.45 -4.32 -27.62
C LYS A 136 5.11 -5.61 -26.87
N ASN A 137 4.81 -5.53 -25.57
CA ASN A 137 4.20 -6.64 -24.83
C ASN A 137 3.00 -6.11 -24.03
N GLU A 138 1.92 -5.77 -24.72
CA GLU A 138 0.71 -5.19 -24.11
C GLU A 138 -0.17 -6.20 -23.35
N ASP A 139 0.07 -7.51 -23.45
CA ASP A 139 -0.75 -8.53 -22.76
C ASP A 139 -0.05 -9.24 -21.60
N LYS A 140 1.22 -8.94 -21.33
CA LYS A 140 1.86 -9.42 -20.09
C LYS A 140 1.57 -8.40 -19.03
N VAL A 141 0.54 -8.70 -18.22
CA VAL A 141 0.36 -8.25 -16.84
C VAL A 141 1.69 -7.70 -16.33
N ARG A 142 1.83 -6.37 -16.21
CA ARG A 142 3.08 -5.75 -15.74
C ARG A 142 3.27 -6.23 -14.32
N GLU A 143 4.12 -7.23 -14.17
CA GLU A 143 4.13 -8.13 -13.01
C GLU A 143 4.48 -7.41 -11.71
N ASN A 144 5.04 -6.19 -11.77
CA ASN A 144 5.45 -5.45 -10.58
C ASN A 144 5.01 -3.98 -10.66
N THR A 145 4.03 -3.61 -9.85
CA THR A 145 3.71 -2.22 -9.46
C THR A 145 4.79 -1.74 -8.48
N CYS A 146 6.00 -1.50 -8.98
CA CYS A 146 7.09 -0.92 -8.19
C CYS A 146 6.87 0.57 -7.86
N GLU A 147 5.62 1.02 -7.93
CA GLU A 147 5.22 2.40 -7.71
C GLU A 147 4.82 2.55 -6.23
N ASN A 148 5.37 3.58 -5.58
CA ASN A 148 5.12 3.97 -4.20
C ASN A 148 5.44 2.90 -3.13
N ARG A 149 6.66 2.93 -2.61
CA ARG A 149 7.11 2.00 -1.56
C ARG A 149 6.26 2.06 -0.28
N ALA A 150 5.82 3.25 0.13
CA ALA A 150 4.99 3.41 1.33
C ALA A 150 3.64 2.68 1.19
N PHE A 151 3.03 2.74 0.01
CA PHE A 151 1.80 2.01 -0.30
C PHE A 151 1.99 0.49 -0.23
N GLN A 152 3.11 -0.04 -0.75
CA GLN A 152 3.41 -1.49 -0.68
C GLN A 152 3.53 -1.96 0.78
N ILE A 153 4.17 -1.16 1.64
CA ILE A 153 4.27 -1.46 3.07
C ILE A 153 2.88 -1.37 3.75
N TYR A 154 2.08 -0.35 3.42
CA TYR A 154 0.70 -0.25 3.92
C TYR A 154 -0.12 -1.50 3.57
N MET A 155 -0.08 -1.95 2.31
CA MET A 155 -0.81 -3.14 1.88
C MET A 155 -0.28 -4.44 2.49
N THR A 156 1.01 -4.49 2.82
CA THR A 156 1.59 -5.55 3.66
C THR A 156 0.93 -5.58 5.04
N GLY A 157 0.78 -4.41 5.68
CA GLY A 157 0.07 -4.26 6.95
C GLY A 157 -1.40 -4.68 6.88
N MET A 158 -2.09 -4.28 5.80
CA MET A 158 -3.48 -4.73 5.55
C MET A 158 -3.58 -6.25 5.44
N SER A 159 -2.66 -6.89 4.71
CA SER A 159 -2.61 -8.35 4.59
C SER A 159 -2.35 -9.03 5.93
N GLN A 160 -1.49 -8.45 6.77
CA GLN A 160 -1.20 -8.94 8.12
C GLN A 160 -2.39 -8.83 9.07
N LEU A 161 -3.16 -7.73 9.02
CA LEU A 161 -4.41 -7.61 9.77
C LEU A 161 -5.41 -8.71 9.41
N GLN A 162 -5.59 -8.98 8.12
CA GLN A 162 -6.51 -10.02 7.65
C GLN A 162 -6.08 -11.44 8.06
N LEU A 163 -4.79 -11.63 8.33
CA LEU A 163 -4.23 -12.88 8.85
C LEU A 163 -4.26 -12.96 10.39
N GLY A 164 -4.83 -11.95 11.07
CA GLY A 164 -4.88 -11.88 12.53
C GLY A 164 -3.55 -11.54 13.20
N ARG A 165 -2.56 -11.05 12.45
CA ARG A 165 -1.24 -10.65 12.96
C ARG A 165 -1.19 -9.15 13.21
N ALA A 166 -1.88 -8.71 14.27
CA ALA A 166 -2.07 -7.30 14.57
C ALA A 166 -0.76 -6.56 14.87
N GLU A 167 0.18 -7.19 15.58
CA GLU A 167 1.46 -6.60 15.95
C GLU A 167 2.35 -6.37 14.71
N ASP A 168 2.39 -7.35 13.79
CA ASP A 168 3.11 -7.22 12.52
C ASP A 168 2.51 -6.08 11.68
N ALA A 169 1.18 -6.00 11.65
CA ALA A 169 0.47 -4.98 10.88
C ALA A 169 0.76 -3.57 11.39
N GLU A 170 0.74 -3.37 12.71
CA GLU A 170 1.10 -2.08 13.32
C GLU A 170 2.52 -1.67 12.91
N SER A 171 3.49 -2.58 13.02
CA SER A 171 4.87 -2.31 12.59
C SER A 171 4.97 -1.94 11.11
N SER A 172 4.18 -2.59 10.25
CA SER A 172 4.09 -2.22 8.84
C SER A 172 3.49 -0.83 8.64
N PHE A 173 2.39 -0.49 9.33
CA PHE A 173 1.80 0.85 9.22
C PHE A 173 2.74 1.95 9.73
N GLU A 174 3.45 1.73 10.84
CA GLU A 174 4.47 2.65 11.36
C GLU A 174 5.57 2.90 10.32
N ARG A 175 6.05 1.84 9.66
CA ARG A 175 7.00 1.96 8.55
C ARG A 175 6.43 2.72 7.36
N ALA A 176 5.15 2.54 7.04
CA ALA A 176 4.49 3.23 5.93
C ALA A 176 4.40 4.75 6.18
N VAL A 177 3.96 5.17 7.38
CA VAL A 177 3.89 6.60 7.73
C VAL A 177 5.27 7.25 7.87
N ALA A 178 6.28 6.48 8.28
CA ALA A 178 7.67 6.95 8.31
C ALA A 178 8.23 7.23 6.90
N LEU A 179 7.83 6.45 5.90
CA LEU A 179 8.22 6.67 4.51
C LEU A 179 7.39 7.76 3.82
N SER A 180 6.10 7.86 4.11
CA SER A 180 5.19 8.83 3.50
C SER A 180 4.24 9.42 4.52
N GLN A 181 4.53 10.65 4.93
CA GLN A 181 3.69 11.43 5.86
C GLN A 181 2.33 11.82 5.28
N ILE A 182 2.07 11.57 3.99
CA ILE A 182 0.79 11.87 3.33
C ILE A 182 -0.13 10.65 3.20
N GLN A 183 0.31 9.46 3.62
CA GLN A 183 -0.51 8.24 3.58
C GLN A 183 -1.54 8.24 4.73
N TYR A 184 -2.64 8.97 4.55
CA TYR A 184 -3.67 9.14 5.60
C TYR A 184 -4.29 7.80 6.03
N ASP A 185 -4.43 6.82 5.13
CA ASP A 185 -4.95 5.50 5.48
C ASP A 185 -4.13 4.79 6.55
N ALA A 186 -2.79 4.92 6.49
CA ALA A 186 -1.91 4.30 7.47
C ALA A 186 -2.02 4.99 8.84
N HIS A 187 -2.15 6.33 8.86
CA HIS A 187 -2.45 7.06 10.09
C HIS A 187 -3.80 6.66 10.67
N TYR A 188 -4.83 6.49 9.83
CA TYR A 188 -6.15 6.07 10.27
C TYR A 188 -6.13 4.68 10.91
N ARG A 189 -5.49 3.70 10.27
CA ARG A 189 -5.35 2.34 10.83
C ARG A 189 -4.60 2.35 12.16
N LEU A 190 -3.51 3.11 12.28
CA LEU A 190 -2.78 3.26 13.54
C LEU A 190 -3.66 3.90 14.62
N ALA A 191 -4.39 4.97 14.32
CA ALA A 191 -5.31 5.62 15.26
C ALA A 191 -6.35 4.63 15.81
N LEU A 192 -6.97 3.83 14.93
CA LEU A 192 -7.91 2.78 15.35
C LEU A 192 -7.26 1.76 16.28
N MET A 193 -6.06 1.29 15.94
CA MET A 193 -5.33 0.32 16.78
C MET A 193 -4.99 0.89 18.16
N LYS A 194 -4.61 2.17 18.25
CA LYS A 194 -4.39 2.85 19.53
C LYS A 194 -5.70 2.98 20.34
N LEU A 195 -6.80 3.38 19.70
CA LEU A 195 -8.11 3.47 20.35
C LEU A 195 -8.59 2.12 20.93
N LEU A 196 -8.40 1.02 20.19
CA LEU A 196 -8.74 -0.33 20.65
C LEU A 196 -7.95 -0.75 21.90
N ARG A 197 -6.73 -0.22 22.08
CA ARG A 197 -5.90 -0.42 23.27
C ARG A 197 -6.11 0.63 24.35
N GLN A 198 -7.13 1.48 24.20
CA GLN A 198 -7.43 2.61 25.09
C GLN A 198 -6.33 3.68 25.14
N ASP A 199 -5.41 3.69 24.19
CA ASP A 199 -4.39 4.72 24.03
C ASP A 199 -4.97 5.91 23.24
N LYS A 200 -5.70 6.78 23.94
CA LYS A 200 -6.34 7.95 23.34
C LYS A 200 -5.35 9.02 22.90
N GLU A 201 -4.23 9.14 23.60
CA GLU A 201 -3.19 10.12 23.29
C GLU A 201 -2.49 9.76 21.98
N GLY A 202 -2.04 8.51 21.84
CA GLY A 202 -1.46 8.04 20.59
C GLY A 202 -2.45 8.10 19.41
N ALA A 203 -3.74 7.86 19.65
CA ALA A 203 -4.76 8.05 18.63
C ALA A 203 -4.92 9.52 18.20
N ALA A 204 -4.85 10.46 19.15
CA ALA A 204 -4.92 11.89 18.87
C ALA A 204 -3.73 12.37 18.03
N ASP A 205 -2.52 11.85 18.26
CA ASP A 205 -1.34 12.15 17.45
C ASP A 205 -1.55 11.80 15.96
N HIS A 206 -2.15 10.63 15.68
CA HIS A 206 -2.47 10.23 14.32
C HIS A 206 -3.62 11.05 13.70
N LEU A 207 -4.61 11.46 14.50
CA LEU A 207 -5.66 12.39 14.06
C LEU A 207 -5.08 13.76 13.67
N ASP A 208 -4.15 14.30 14.45
CA ASP A 208 -3.47 15.56 14.15
C ASP A 208 -2.66 15.48 12.85
N ALA A 209 -2.02 14.34 12.58
CA ALA A 209 -1.37 14.08 11.31
C ALA A 209 -2.37 14.08 10.14
N ILE A 210 -3.52 13.40 10.29
CA ILE A 210 -4.60 13.40 9.27
C ILE A 210 -5.13 14.83 9.03
N ASN A 211 -5.34 15.61 10.08
CA ASN A 211 -5.74 17.01 9.97
C ASN A 211 -4.69 17.88 9.26
N THR A 212 -3.40 17.57 9.45
CA THR A 212 -2.31 18.22 8.74
C THR A 212 -2.32 17.87 7.25
N ILE A 213 -2.61 16.61 6.89
CA ILE A 213 -2.78 16.18 5.49
C ILE A 213 -3.98 16.90 4.87
N LEU A 214 -5.12 16.94 5.58
CA LEU A 214 -6.34 17.61 5.13
C LEU A 214 -6.12 19.10 4.81
N LYS A 215 -5.38 19.82 5.65
CA LYS A 215 -5.04 21.23 5.42
C LYS A 215 -4.20 21.45 4.14
N ARG A 216 -3.39 20.47 3.75
CA ARG A 216 -2.56 20.51 2.54
C ARG A 216 -3.31 20.04 1.29
N CYS A 217 -4.40 19.29 1.45
CA CYS A 217 -5.26 18.83 0.37
C CYS A 217 -6.32 19.90 0.01
N TYR A 218 -5.97 20.79 -0.93
CA TYR A 218 -6.91 21.81 -1.44
C TYR A 218 -7.88 21.26 -2.49
N ASP A 219 -7.43 20.35 -3.35
CA ASP A 219 -8.19 19.74 -4.46
C ASP A 219 -7.71 18.30 -4.71
N CYS A 220 -7.67 17.48 -3.66
CA CYS A 220 -7.36 16.05 -3.80
C CYS A 220 -8.64 15.22 -3.84
N GLU A 221 -8.65 14.18 -4.68
CA GLU A 221 -9.79 13.26 -4.86
C GLU A 221 -10.27 12.64 -3.53
N ALA A 222 -9.34 12.40 -2.60
CA ALA A 222 -9.60 11.81 -1.29
C ALA A 222 -10.11 12.81 -0.22
N ARG A 223 -10.32 14.10 -0.55
CA ARG A 223 -10.61 15.14 0.47
C ARG A 223 -11.81 14.79 1.34
N ASP A 224 -12.92 14.41 0.72
CA ASP A 224 -14.16 14.12 1.43
C ASP A 224 -14.04 12.87 2.31
N GLU A 225 -13.26 11.88 1.88
CA GLU A 225 -12.92 10.71 2.69
C GLU A 225 -12.09 11.09 3.91
N ILE A 226 -11.05 11.90 3.73
CA ILE A 226 -10.20 12.37 4.83
C ILE A 226 -11.02 13.18 5.85
N VAL A 227 -11.98 13.99 5.41
CA VAL A 227 -12.89 14.73 6.30
C VAL A 227 -13.74 13.78 7.12
N ARG A 228 -14.32 12.73 6.50
CA ARG A 228 -15.13 11.73 7.23
C ARG A 228 -14.30 10.97 8.25
N ILE A 229 -13.10 10.54 7.87
CA ILE A 229 -12.16 9.86 8.78
C ILE A 229 -11.79 10.76 9.97
N SER A 230 -11.45 12.03 9.71
CA SER A 230 -11.11 13.00 10.75
C SER A 230 -12.26 13.20 11.74
N ASP A 231 -13.49 13.42 11.25
CA ASP A 231 -14.68 13.58 12.11
C ASP A 231 -14.98 12.32 12.95
N PHE A 232 -14.88 11.14 12.33
CA PHE A 232 -15.05 9.87 13.03
C PHE A 232 -14.02 9.69 14.15
N LEU A 233 -12.73 9.87 13.84
CA LEU A 233 -11.66 9.74 14.83
C LEU A 233 -11.79 10.77 15.94
N GLN A 234 -12.15 12.01 15.62
CA GLN A 234 -12.39 13.04 16.64
C GLN A 234 -13.49 12.61 17.62
N LYS A 235 -14.61 12.10 17.11
CA LYS A 235 -15.70 11.58 17.96
C LYS A 235 -15.26 10.39 18.81
N ALA A 236 -14.43 9.49 18.26
CA ALA A 236 -13.91 8.34 19.00
C ALA A 236 -12.92 8.75 20.11
N VAL A 237 -11.98 9.67 19.81
CA VAL A 237 -11.03 10.23 20.78
C VAL A 237 -11.78 10.96 21.91
N ASP A 238 -12.80 11.75 21.57
CA ASP A 238 -13.67 12.43 22.54
C ASP A 238 -14.51 11.46 23.41
N GLY A 239 -14.52 10.16 23.08
CA GLY A 239 -15.33 9.15 23.75
C GLY A 239 -16.83 9.24 23.43
N LYS A 240 -17.20 9.97 22.37
CA LYS A 240 -18.59 10.06 21.87
C LYS A 240 -19.00 8.78 21.13
N ILE A 241 -18.04 8.06 20.55
CA ILE A 241 -18.21 6.75 19.93
C ILE A 241 -17.41 5.73 20.74
N LYS A 242 -18.00 4.57 21.02
CA LYS A 242 -17.28 3.45 21.64
C LYS A 242 -16.97 2.39 20.58
N LEU A 243 -15.72 1.93 20.54
CA LEU A 243 -15.27 0.83 19.69
C LEU A 243 -15.34 -0.45 20.54
N ASN A 244 -16.48 -1.15 20.52
CA ASN A 244 -16.64 -2.46 21.18
C ASN A 244 -17.34 -3.44 20.25
#